data_AF-A0A7W4YAA2-F1
#
_entry.id   AF-A0A7W4YAA2-F1
#
_cell.length_a   1.000
_cell.length_b   1.000
_cell.length_c   1.000
_cell.angle_alpha   90.00
_cell.angle_beta   90.00
_cell.angle_gamma   90.00
#
_symmetry.space_group_name_H-M   'P 1'
#
loop_
_entity.id
_entity.type
_entity.pdbx_description
1 polymer ?
#
loop_
_entity_poly.entity_id
_entity_poly.type
_entity_poly.pdbx_seq_one_letter_code
_entity_poly.pdbx_strand_id
1 'polypeptide(L)'
;MSWWKRTSSGERASAGPGIGTPGAPGAGQRGAPGPRALPPLELLGTTRSGREVRGFRAPAAELVPWWHELRTQHATTGLWPVLLGPDVGDVVSAFWDHDGYDDALELDRATRATTADAAAARAARMDPDDDEDPDEVDDAPPRRLKPERARFTVADTDGLVALVPAEHGWQVPAVLGWIGGCNDDVDVVEHVVTLRDWHARFGAELVSLSDDQVLELLVARPPTTPDDALAVAREHYAYCPDVVDQGVGSLTVLAEGQVASPSWYFWWD
;
A
#
# COMPACT_ATOMS: atom_id res chain seq x y z
N MET A 1 -63.15 -45.26 -29.58
CA MET A 1 -63.95 -45.22 -30.83
C MET A 1 -63.19 -44.37 -31.85
N SER A 2 -62.98 -44.94 -33.05
CA SER A 2 -62.63 -44.35 -34.37
C SER A 2 -61.47 -43.32 -34.45
N TRP A 3 -60.34 -43.54 -35.14
CA TRP A 3 -60.14 -43.68 -36.62
C TRP A 3 -60.84 -42.54 -37.41
N TRP A 4 -60.22 -41.72 -38.27
CA TRP A 4 -59.49 -41.95 -39.55
C TRP A 4 -58.78 -40.62 -39.96
N LYS A 5 -57.54 -40.54 -40.48
CA LYS A 5 -56.99 -40.89 -41.83
C LYS A 5 -57.72 -40.21 -43.00
N ARG A 6 -57.09 -39.30 -43.77
CA ARG A 6 -56.36 -39.48 -45.07
C ARG A 6 -56.27 -38.10 -45.78
N THR A 7 -55.43 -37.73 -46.75
CA THR A 7 -54.42 -38.37 -47.63
C THR A 7 -53.65 -37.29 -48.42
N SER A 8 -52.40 -37.63 -48.81
CA SER A 8 -51.66 -37.31 -50.07
C SER A 8 -51.58 -35.86 -50.55
N SER A 9 -50.42 -35.34 -50.95
CA SER A 9 -49.59 -35.87 -52.06
C SER A 9 -48.19 -35.26 -51.96
N GLY A 10 -47.16 -36.03 -52.34
CA GLY A 10 -45.79 -35.55 -52.36
C GLY A 10 -45.39 -34.94 -53.70
N GLU A 11 -44.33 -34.14 -53.68
CA GLU A 11 -43.38 -34.05 -54.78
C GLU A 11 -42.01 -33.63 -54.23
N ARG A 12 -40.96 -34.24 -54.79
CA ARG A 12 -39.54 -34.03 -54.47
C ARG A 12 -38.94 -33.05 -55.48
N ALA A 13 -38.08 -32.14 -55.01
CA ALA A 13 -36.88 -31.61 -55.70
C ALA A 13 -36.27 -30.52 -54.78
N SER A 14 -35.24 -30.80 -53.98
CA SER A 14 -33.80 -30.72 -54.29
C SER A 14 -33.22 -29.30 -54.43
N ALA A 15 -32.42 -28.96 -53.40
CA ALA A 15 -31.13 -28.27 -53.42
C ALA A 15 -31.04 -26.73 -53.53
N GLY A 16 -30.52 -26.14 -52.44
CA GLY A 16 -29.80 -24.86 -52.39
C GLY A 16 -29.30 -24.60 -50.96
N PRO A 17 -27.99 -24.45 -50.70
CA PRO A 17 -27.45 -24.40 -49.34
C PRO A 17 -27.56 -22.98 -48.75
N GLY A 18 -28.33 -22.84 -47.67
CA GLY A 18 -28.34 -21.63 -46.84
C GLY A 18 -27.21 -21.66 -45.83
N ILE A 19 -26.34 -20.65 -45.90
CA ILE A 19 -25.23 -20.41 -44.98
C ILE A 19 -25.79 -20.20 -43.57
N GLY A 20 -25.52 -21.15 -42.67
CA GLY A 20 -25.87 -21.06 -41.26
C GLY A 20 -24.93 -20.09 -40.53
N THR A 21 -25.50 -19.05 -39.93
CA THR A 21 -24.81 -18.16 -38.99
C THR A 21 -24.55 -18.95 -37.70
N PRO A 22 -23.31 -19.05 -37.19
CA PRO A 22 -23.06 -19.69 -35.90
C PRO A 22 -23.57 -18.79 -34.77
N GLY A 23 -24.45 -19.36 -33.93
CA GLY A 23 -24.92 -18.72 -32.70
C GLY A 23 -23.77 -18.45 -31.75
N ALA A 24 -23.71 -17.23 -31.23
CA ALA A 24 -22.76 -16.85 -30.19
C ALA A 24 -22.96 -17.72 -28.94
N PRO A 25 -21.90 -18.31 -28.37
CA PRO A 25 -22.01 -19.01 -27.10
C PRO A 25 -22.35 -18.00 -26.00
N GLY A 26 -23.39 -18.29 -25.23
CA GLY A 26 -23.82 -17.48 -24.10
C GLY A 26 -22.66 -17.18 -23.17
N ALA A 27 -22.49 -15.90 -22.86
CA ALA A 27 -21.58 -15.44 -21.83
C ALA A 27 -22.01 -16.06 -20.49
N GLY A 28 -21.36 -17.15 -20.10
CA GLY A 28 -21.46 -17.68 -18.76
C GLY A 28 -21.06 -16.57 -17.80
N GLN A 29 -21.99 -16.15 -16.96
CA GLN A 29 -21.68 -15.35 -15.78
C GLN A 29 -20.66 -16.15 -14.96
N ARG A 30 -19.38 -15.82 -15.10
CA ARG A 30 -18.37 -16.26 -14.15
C ARG A 30 -18.72 -15.53 -12.85
N GLY A 31 -19.38 -16.25 -11.94
CA GLY A 31 -19.47 -15.80 -10.56
C GLY A 31 -18.06 -15.45 -10.08
N ALA A 32 -17.94 -14.37 -9.31
CA ALA A 32 -16.67 -14.01 -8.69
C ALA A 32 -16.08 -15.26 -8.02
N PRO A 33 -14.79 -15.58 -8.25
CA PRO A 33 -14.17 -16.70 -7.56
C PRO A 33 -14.36 -16.49 -6.05
N GLY A 34 -14.75 -17.55 -5.35
CA GLY A 34 -14.84 -17.53 -3.89
C GLY A 34 -13.47 -17.19 -3.26
N PRO A 35 -13.45 -16.81 -1.97
CA PRO A 35 -12.21 -16.40 -1.31
C PRO A 35 -11.13 -17.46 -1.45
N ARG A 36 -9.92 -17.03 -1.78
CA ARG A 36 -8.76 -17.90 -1.93
C ARG A 36 -8.45 -18.53 -0.59
N ALA A 37 -8.11 -19.82 -0.59
CA ALA A 37 -7.67 -20.48 0.64
C ALA A 37 -6.34 -19.86 1.11
N LEU A 38 -6.29 -19.40 2.36
CA LEU A 38 -5.06 -18.88 2.96
C LEU A 38 -3.99 -19.98 3.04
N PRO A 39 -2.73 -19.68 2.68
CA PRO A 39 -1.62 -20.56 2.97
C PRO A 39 -1.45 -20.78 4.48
N PRO A 40 -0.76 -21.86 4.90
CA PRO A 40 -0.38 -22.03 6.28
C PRO A 40 0.36 -20.80 6.81
N LEU A 41 -0.11 -20.25 7.93
CA LEU A 41 0.49 -19.08 8.56
C LEU A 41 1.57 -19.51 9.56
N GLU A 42 2.78 -19.03 9.35
CA GLU A 42 3.91 -19.18 10.27
C GLU A 42 3.93 -18.02 11.28
N LEU A 43 4.33 -18.28 12.52
CA LEU A 43 4.58 -17.22 13.49
C LEU A 43 5.88 -16.52 13.12
N LEU A 44 5.80 -15.24 12.74
CA LEU A 44 6.97 -14.43 12.45
C LEU A 44 7.58 -13.89 13.75
N GLY A 45 6.74 -13.53 14.71
CA GLY A 45 7.17 -13.09 16.04
C GLY A 45 6.00 -12.66 16.92
N THR A 46 6.32 -12.32 18.16
CA THR A 46 5.36 -11.83 19.15
C THR A 46 5.90 -10.54 19.74
N THR A 47 5.13 -9.47 19.67
CA THR A 47 5.51 -8.18 20.26
C THR A 47 5.53 -8.25 21.79
N ARG A 48 6.14 -7.25 22.43
CA ARG A 48 6.17 -7.15 23.90
C ARG A 48 4.76 -7.13 24.51
N SER A 49 3.81 -6.46 23.87
CA SER A 49 2.40 -6.45 24.30
C SER A 49 1.64 -7.75 24.03
N GLY A 50 2.28 -8.74 23.40
CA GLY A 50 1.72 -10.07 23.14
C GLY A 50 1.00 -10.21 21.80
N ARG A 51 1.20 -9.29 20.85
CA ARG A 51 0.60 -9.39 19.51
C ARG A 51 1.38 -10.41 18.69
N GLU A 52 0.72 -11.50 18.31
CA GLU A 52 1.30 -12.46 17.37
C GLU A 52 1.19 -11.93 15.94
N VAL A 53 2.34 -11.71 15.31
CA VAL A 53 2.42 -11.38 13.88
C VAL A 53 2.73 -12.67 13.13
N ARG A 54 1.87 -12.99 12.17
CA ARG A 54 1.95 -14.24 11.40
C ARG A 54 2.04 -13.92 9.92
N GLY A 55 2.60 -14.82 9.13
CA GLY A 55 2.70 -14.59 7.70
C GLY A 55 3.02 -15.83 6.90
N PHE A 56 3.19 -15.64 5.60
CA PHE A 56 3.56 -16.68 4.66
C PHE A 56 4.35 -16.07 3.51
N ARG A 57 5.19 -16.90 2.88
CA ARG A 57 5.96 -16.50 1.69
C ARG A 57 5.07 -16.56 0.45
N ALA A 58 5.26 -15.61 -0.46
CA ALA A 58 4.56 -15.58 -1.73
C ALA A 58 5.50 -15.14 -2.87
N PRO A 59 5.30 -15.65 -4.11
CA PRO A 59 6.02 -15.16 -5.27
C PRO A 59 5.76 -13.67 -5.52
N ALA A 60 6.71 -12.98 -6.12
CA ALA A 60 6.66 -11.53 -6.43
C ALA A 60 5.31 -11.10 -7.04
N ALA A 61 4.87 -11.84 -8.06
CA ALA A 61 3.62 -11.59 -8.79
C ALA A 61 2.34 -11.74 -7.95
N GLU A 62 2.42 -12.40 -6.79
CA GLU A 62 1.29 -12.72 -5.92
C GLU A 62 1.22 -11.81 -4.68
N LEU A 63 2.27 -11.04 -4.38
CA LEU A 63 2.32 -10.18 -3.19
C LEU A 63 1.20 -9.13 -3.18
N VAL A 64 1.15 -8.27 -4.20
CA VAL A 64 0.12 -7.21 -4.31
C VAL A 64 -1.31 -7.80 -4.43
N PRO A 65 -1.56 -8.86 -5.23
CA PRO A 65 -2.84 -9.55 -5.20
C PRO A 65 -3.26 -10.04 -3.81
N TRP A 66 -2.34 -10.65 -3.04
CA TRP A 66 -2.62 -11.07 -1.67
C TRP A 66 -2.94 -9.90 -0.76
N TRP A 67 -2.18 -8.80 -0.86
CA TRP A 67 -2.42 -7.60 -0.07
C TRP A 67 -3.85 -7.09 -0.27
N HIS A 68 -4.30 -6.96 -1.53
CA HIS A 68 -5.66 -6.51 -1.84
C HIS A 68 -6.73 -7.45 -1.26
N GLU A 69 -6.56 -8.76 -1.44
CA GLU A 69 -7.54 -9.74 -0.94
C GLU A 69 -7.65 -9.68 0.60
N LEU A 70 -6.52 -9.73 1.30
CA LEU A 70 -6.46 -9.68 2.76
C LEU A 70 -6.93 -8.35 3.32
N ARG A 71 -6.66 -7.24 2.62
CA ARG A 71 -7.09 -5.91 3.01
C ARG A 71 -8.61 -5.81 3.06
N THR A 72 -9.34 -6.49 2.17
CA THR A 72 -10.81 -6.54 2.23
C THR A 72 -11.35 -7.30 3.43
N GLN A 73 -10.55 -8.18 4.03
CA GLN A 73 -10.93 -9.01 5.17
C GLN A 73 -10.55 -8.38 6.52
N HIS A 74 -9.65 -7.39 6.52
CA HIS A 74 -9.14 -6.71 7.72
C HIS A 74 -10.24 -6.24 8.67
N ALA A 75 -11.36 -5.68 8.17
CA ALA A 75 -12.46 -5.23 9.03
C ALA A 75 -13.10 -6.36 9.86
N THR A 76 -12.94 -7.62 9.44
CA THR A 76 -13.43 -8.81 10.17
C THR A 76 -12.35 -9.51 10.97
N THR A 77 -11.09 -9.45 10.52
CA THR A 77 -9.97 -10.18 11.14
C THR A 77 -9.20 -9.34 12.14
N GLY A 78 -9.19 -8.01 12.00
CA GLY A 78 -8.29 -7.11 12.74
C GLY A 78 -6.82 -7.26 12.34
N LEU A 79 -6.53 -7.97 11.26
CA LEU A 79 -5.17 -8.26 10.78
C LEU A 79 -4.88 -7.42 9.53
N TRP A 80 -3.99 -6.45 9.65
CA TRP A 80 -3.56 -5.62 8.53
C TRP A 80 -2.50 -6.38 7.71
N PRO A 81 -2.69 -6.54 6.38
CA PRO A 81 -1.66 -7.12 5.55
C PRO A 81 -0.53 -6.13 5.29
N VAL A 82 0.70 -6.59 5.41
CA VAL A 82 1.90 -5.81 5.10
C VAL A 82 2.81 -6.70 4.25
N LEU A 83 3.26 -6.18 3.13
CA LEU A 83 4.23 -6.85 2.27
C LEU A 83 5.64 -6.52 2.78
N LEU A 84 6.44 -7.56 2.96
CA LEU A 84 7.83 -7.44 3.39
C LEU A 84 8.73 -8.05 2.33
N GLY A 85 10.02 -7.69 2.37
CA GLY A 85 11.07 -8.32 1.57
C GLY A 85 11.20 -9.83 1.83
N PRO A 86 12.22 -10.47 1.24
CA PRO A 86 12.45 -11.91 1.39
C PRO A 86 12.71 -12.31 2.84
N ASP A 87 13.23 -11.41 3.67
CA ASP A 87 13.47 -11.60 5.09
C ASP A 87 12.79 -10.50 5.90
N VAL A 88 12.42 -10.82 7.15
CA VAL A 88 11.81 -9.84 8.06
C VAL A 88 12.82 -8.79 8.54
N GLY A 89 14.12 -9.09 8.46
CA GLY A 89 15.23 -8.18 8.78
C GLY A 89 15.04 -7.38 10.06
N ASP A 90 15.44 -6.11 10.01
CA ASP A 90 15.24 -5.10 11.06
C ASP A 90 13.85 -4.43 10.96
N VAL A 91 12.97 -4.89 10.06
CA VAL A 91 11.60 -4.35 9.92
C VAL A 91 10.79 -4.53 11.21
N VAL A 92 11.26 -5.43 12.07
CA VAL A 92 10.53 -5.90 13.23
C VAL A 92 11.37 -5.84 14.50
N SER A 93 11.90 -4.66 14.82
CA SER A 93 12.62 -4.46 16.08
C SER A 93 11.77 -4.85 17.28
N ALA A 94 10.43 -4.79 17.23
CA ALA A 94 9.56 -5.24 18.32
C ALA A 94 9.60 -6.76 18.62
N PHE A 95 10.17 -7.59 17.74
CA PHE A 95 10.36 -9.03 18.01
C PHE A 95 11.59 -9.33 18.84
N TRP A 96 12.57 -8.43 18.77
CA TRP A 96 13.85 -8.56 19.42
C TRP A 96 13.79 -7.58 20.59
N ASP A 97 14.20 -7.95 21.80
CA ASP A 97 14.16 -7.02 22.96
C ASP A 97 15.26 -5.94 22.82
N HIS A 98 15.30 -5.25 21.67
CA HIS A 98 16.16 -4.11 21.38
C HIS A 98 15.69 -2.96 22.26
N ASP A 99 16.54 -2.60 23.22
CA ASP A 99 16.41 -1.42 24.08
C ASP A 99 15.08 -1.33 24.87
N GLY A 100 14.37 -2.45 25.03
CA GLY A 100 13.12 -2.50 25.78
C GLY A 100 11.93 -1.85 25.06
N TYR A 101 11.91 -1.83 23.72
CA TYR A 101 10.79 -1.31 22.93
C TYR A 101 9.44 -1.87 23.39
N ASP A 102 8.46 -1.00 23.60
CA ASP A 102 7.12 -1.35 24.04
C ASP A 102 6.08 -0.83 23.03
N ASP A 103 5.61 -1.74 22.18
CA ASP A 103 4.67 -1.44 21.10
C ASP A 103 3.35 -0.86 21.60
N ALA A 104 2.89 -1.23 22.79
CA ALA A 104 1.68 -0.67 23.38
C ALA A 104 1.89 0.77 23.87
N LEU A 105 3.05 1.05 24.47
CA LEU A 105 3.42 2.41 24.90
C LEU A 105 3.56 3.35 23.71
N GLU A 106 4.26 2.92 22.65
CA GLU A 106 4.47 3.76 21.46
C GLU A 106 3.17 4.01 20.70
N LEU A 107 2.30 3.00 20.62
CA LEU A 107 0.98 3.19 20.03
C LEU A 107 0.11 4.17 20.86
N ASP A 108 0.19 4.15 22.20
CA ASP A 108 -0.48 5.14 23.05
C ASP A 108 0.06 6.56 22.83
N ARG A 109 1.40 6.71 22.79
CA ARG A 109 2.07 7.98 22.48
C ARG A 109 1.58 8.54 21.15
N ALA A 110 1.61 7.72 20.10
CA ALA A 110 1.21 8.13 18.76
C ALA A 110 -0.29 8.41 18.62
N THR A 111 -1.13 7.66 19.34
CA THR A 111 -2.57 7.90 19.36
C THR A 111 -2.89 9.30 19.91
N ARG A 112 -2.17 9.74 20.94
CA ARG A 112 -2.36 11.06 21.58
C ARG A 112 -1.67 12.22 20.85
N ALA A 113 -0.61 11.94 20.09
CA ALA A 113 0.13 12.95 19.36
C ALA A 113 -0.67 13.53 18.17
N THR A 114 -0.37 14.76 17.79
CA THR A 114 -0.88 15.43 16.59
C THR A 114 0.24 15.67 15.58
N THR A 115 -0.10 16.06 14.34
CA THR A 115 0.89 16.48 13.34
C THR A 115 1.72 17.68 13.81
N ALA A 116 1.13 18.57 14.62
CA ALA A 116 1.86 19.69 15.22
C ALA A 116 2.85 19.23 16.29
N ASP A 117 2.50 18.22 17.11
CA ASP A 117 3.42 17.65 18.10
C ASP A 117 4.60 16.95 17.42
N ALA A 118 4.34 16.20 16.36
CA ALA A 118 5.36 15.55 15.53
C ALA A 118 6.32 16.58 14.91
N ALA A 119 5.78 17.63 14.28
CA ALA A 119 6.59 18.71 13.69
C ALA A 119 7.43 19.44 14.75
N ALA A 120 6.86 19.70 15.93
CA ALA A 120 7.59 20.34 17.03
C ALA A 120 8.71 19.45 17.58
N ALA A 121 8.47 18.13 17.69
CA ALA A 121 9.48 17.18 18.13
C ALA A 121 10.66 17.12 17.14
N ARG A 122 10.37 17.06 15.82
CA ARG A 122 11.40 17.09 14.77
C ARG A 122 12.21 18.39 14.81
N ALA A 123 11.54 19.54 14.87
CA ALA A 123 12.21 20.83 14.95
C ALA A 123 13.09 21.00 16.20
N ALA A 124 12.77 20.31 17.31
CA ALA A 124 13.59 20.33 18.51
C ALA A 124 14.84 19.43 18.43
N ARG A 125 14.91 18.51 17.47
CA ARG A 125 16.09 17.65 17.22
C ARG A 125 17.05 18.25 16.21
N MET A 126 16.57 19.08 15.29
CA MET A 126 17.42 19.83 14.36
C MET A 126 18.36 20.77 15.14
N ASP A 127 19.64 20.72 14.82
CA ASP A 127 20.65 21.63 15.38
C ASP A 127 20.40 23.03 14.80
N PRO A 128 20.10 24.05 15.63
CA PRO A 128 19.90 25.41 15.14
C PRO A 128 21.16 26.04 14.54
N ASP A 129 22.34 25.46 14.81
CA ASP A 129 23.64 25.87 14.27
C ASP A 129 24.05 25.03 13.04
N ASP A 130 23.16 24.17 12.51
CA ASP A 130 23.38 23.51 11.23
C ASP A 130 23.30 24.55 10.09
N ASP A 131 24.47 25.02 9.66
CA ASP A 131 24.67 26.03 8.62
C ASP A 131 24.52 25.45 7.19
N GLU A 132 24.00 24.23 7.03
CA GLU A 132 23.57 23.75 5.70
C GLU A 132 22.39 24.60 5.22
N ASP A 133 22.72 25.63 4.44
CA ASP A 133 21.75 26.39 3.66
C ASP A 133 21.06 25.36 2.76
N PRO A 134 19.77 25.04 2.98
CA PRO A 134 19.11 24.02 2.18
C PRO A 134 19.22 24.45 0.72
N ASP A 135 19.75 23.56 -0.12
CA ASP A 135 19.86 23.82 -1.55
C ASP A 135 18.53 24.38 -2.05
N GLU A 136 18.57 25.42 -2.89
CA GLU A 136 17.37 26.06 -3.41
C GLU A 136 16.61 25.03 -4.28
N VAL A 137 15.70 24.28 -3.66
CA VAL A 137 14.88 23.28 -4.32
C VAL A 137 13.76 23.98 -5.08
N ASP A 138 13.63 23.69 -6.37
CA ASP A 138 12.52 24.22 -7.17
C ASP A 138 11.18 23.76 -6.56
N ASP A 139 10.42 24.76 -6.13
CA ASP A 139 9.19 24.63 -5.37
C ASP A 139 7.99 25.30 -6.05
N ALA A 140 8.10 25.55 -7.35
CA ALA A 140 7.01 26.11 -8.15
C ALA A 140 5.91 25.06 -8.43
N PRO A 141 4.64 25.46 -8.51
CA PRO A 141 3.58 24.54 -8.88
C PRO A 141 3.83 23.96 -10.29
N PRO A 142 3.69 22.63 -10.49
CA PRO A 142 3.93 22.02 -11.78
C PRO A 142 2.88 22.51 -12.80
N ARG A 143 3.29 22.66 -14.07
CA ARG A 143 2.35 23.10 -15.13
C ARG A 143 1.18 22.12 -15.35
N ARG A 144 1.39 20.85 -15.06
CA ARG A 144 0.41 19.77 -15.13
C ARG A 144 0.85 18.64 -14.21
N LEU A 145 -0.10 17.80 -13.79
CA LEU A 145 0.19 16.53 -13.13
C LEU A 145 0.33 15.41 -14.16
N LYS A 146 1.15 14.41 -13.83
CA LYS A 146 1.39 13.19 -14.63
C LYS A 146 1.34 11.96 -13.71
N PRO A 147 0.16 11.60 -13.18
CA PRO A 147 0.03 10.44 -12.31
C PRO A 147 0.41 9.16 -13.06
N GLU A 148 1.17 8.31 -12.38
CA GLU A 148 1.54 6.99 -12.87
C GLU A 148 0.56 5.92 -12.40
N ARG A 149 0.74 4.68 -12.87
CA ARG A 149 0.00 3.54 -12.33
C ARG A 149 0.62 3.13 -11.00
N ALA A 150 -0.21 2.62 -10.08
CA ALA A 150 0.29 2.06 -8.84
C ALA A 150 1.36 0.99 -9.11
N ARG A 151 2.52 1.14 -8.48
CA ARG A 151 3.65 0.20 -8.52
C ARG A 151 4.21 0.08 -7.10
N PHE A 152 4.63 -1.13 -6.74
CA PHE A 152 5.26 -1.42 -5.46
C PHE A 152 6.56 -2.19 -5.68
N THR A 153 7.69 -1.65 -5.24
CA THR A 153 9.03 -2.24 -5.43
C THR A 153 9.22 -3.50 -4.61
N VAL A 154 8.48 -3.67 -3.49
CA VAL A 154 8.46 -4.93 -2.73
C VAL A 154 8.07 -6.14 -3.59
N ALA A 155 7.38 -5.91 -4.71
CA ALA A 155 6.94 -6.94 -5.65
C ALA A 155 7.90 -7.13 -6.85
N ASP A 156 9.10 -6.56 -6.81
CA ASP A 156 10.16 -6.83 -7.78
C ASP A 156 10.84 -8.21 -7.51
N THR A 157 10.71 -8.75 -6.30
CA THR A 157 11.23 -10.07 -5.89
C THR A 157 10.21 -10.84 -5.03
N ASP A 158 10.47 -12.14 -4.82
CA ASP A 158 9.66 -12.96 -3.92
C ASP A 158 9.81 -12.45 -2.48
N GLY A 159 8.72 -12.50 -1.70
CA GLY A 159 8.69 -11.87 -0.39
C GLY A 159 7.73 -12.54 0.59
N LEU A 160 7.37 -11.79 1.64
CA LEU A 160 6.50 -12.22 2.71
C LEU A 160 5.22 -11.38 2.74
N VAL A 161 4.11 -12.04 3.05
CA VAL A 161 2.86 -11.39 3.41
C VAL A 161 2.69 -11.55 4.93
N ALA A 162 2.88 -10.47 5.67
CA ALA A 162 2.67 -10.42 7.11
C ALA A 162 1.25 -9.95 7.44
N LEU A 163 0.67 -10.52 8.49
CA LEU A 163 -0.63 -10.21 9.05
C LEU A 163 -0.41 -9.65 10.46
N VAL A 164 -0.57 -8.34 10.58
CA VAL A 164 -0.24 -7.57 11.79
C VAL A 164 -1.52 -7.22 12.55
N PRO A 165 -1.65 -7.57 13.84
CA PRO A 165 -2.79 -7.16 14.66
C PRO A 165 -2.82 -5.64 14.88
N ALA A 166 -3.61 -4.93 14.06
CA ALA A 166 -3.71 -3.47 14.05
C ALA A 166 -5.12 -3.03 13.62
N GLU A 167 -5.70 -2.06 14.32
CA GLU A 167 -7.00 -1.50 13.98
C GLU A 167 -6.93 -0.69 12.67
N HIS A 168 -5.77 -0.09 12.39
CA HIS A 168 -5.52 0.65 11.16
C HIS A 168 -4.10 0.43 10.65
N GLY A 169 -3.90 0.50 9.33
CA GLY A 169 -2.58 0.33 8.70
C GLY A 169 -1.52 1.32 9.19
N TRP A 170 -1.91 2.55 9.53
CA TRP A 170 -1.00 3.55 10.07
C TRP A 170 -0.43 3.20 11.46
N GLN A 171 -0.98 2.19 12.16
CA GLN A 171 -0.44 1.71 13.44
C GLN A 171 0.69 0.71 13.28
N VAL A 172 0.83 0.11 12.09
CA VAL A 172 1.77 -0.99 11.83
C VAL A 172 3.21 -0.63 12.20
N PRO A 173 3.77 0.55 11.85
CA PRO A 173 5.14 0.89 12.24
C PRO A 173 5.37 0.77 13.75
N ALA A 174 4.44 1.26 14.58
CA ALA A 174 4.54 1.12 16.04
C ALA A 174 4.33 -0.31 16.54
N VAL A 175 3.45 -1.09 15.91
CA VAL A 175 3.25 -2.49 16.30
C VAL A 175 4.50 -3.33 16.00
N LEU A 176 5.14 -3.08 14.87
CA LEU A 176 6.36 -3.80 14.45
C LEU A 176 7.63 -3.23 15.08
N GLY A 177 7.56 -2.02 15.67
CA GLY A 177 8.74 -1.30 16.11
C GLY A 177 9.67 -0.99 14.94
N TRP A 178 9.11 -0.60 13.79
CA TRP A 178 9.88 -0.30 12.61
C TRP A 178 10.71 0.97 12.81
N ILE A 179 12.00 0.90 12.45
CA ILE A 179 12.99 1.97 12.64
C ILE A 179 13.41 2.64 11.31
N GLY A 180 12.59 2.56 10.26
CA GLY A 180 12.91 3.21 8.98
C GLY A 180 13.08 4.73 9.13
N GLY A 181 14.00 5.33 8.38
CA GLY A 181 14.32 6.75 8.53
C GLY A 181 15.08 7.07 9.81
N CYS A 182 15.75 6.10 10.42
CA CYS A 182 16.55 6.34 11.63
C CYS A 182 17.75 7.26 11.37
N ASN A 183 18.28 7.27 10.14
CA ASN A 183 19.36 8.18 9.76
C ASN A 183 18.89 9.64 9.68
N ASP A 184 17.58 9.85 9.49
CA ASP A 184 16.90 11.14 9.48
C ASP A 184 16.17 11.46 10.80
N ASP A 185 16.49 10.73 11.86
CA ASP A 185 15.87 10.85 13.19
C ASP A 185 14.33 10.83 13.15
N VAL A 186 13.74 10.01 12.26
CA VAL A 186 12.29 9.83 12.20
C VAL A 186 11.85 8.89 13.33
N ASP A 187 11.08 9.41 14.29
CA ASP A 187 10.50 8.62 15.37
C ASP A 187 9.32 7.77 14.84
N VAL A 188 9.08 6.61 15.44
CA VAL A 188 7.94 5.74 15.12
C VAL A 188 6.60 6.45 15.34
N VAL A 189 6.54 7.38 16.31
CA VAL A 189 5.38 8.25 16.53
C VAL A 189 5.13 9.14 15.32
N GLU A 190 6.18 9.64 14.67
CA GLU A 190 6.09 10.50 13.48
C GLU A 190 5.57 9.70 12.27
N HIS A 191 6.04 8.47 12.06
CA HIS A 191 5.45 7.58 11.06
C HIS A 191 3.94 7.43 11.27
N VAL A 192 3.53 7.05 12.48
CA VAL A 192 2.12 6.79 12.80
C VAL A 192 1.26 8.04 12.58
N VAL A 193 1.71 9.20 13.04
CA VAL A 193 0.98 10.46 12.93
C VAL A 193 0.85 10.91 11.48
N THR A 194 1.93 10.86 10.70
CA THR A 194 1.95 11.23 9.28
C THR A 194 1.05 10.31 8.47
N LEU A 195 1.18 8.99 8.64
CA LEU A 195 0.34 8.01 7.95
C LEU A 195 -1.14 8.15 8.31
N ARG A 196 -1.46 8.46 9.57
CA ARG A 196 -2.84 8.69 10.01
C ARG A 196 -3.44 9.95 9.36
N ASP A 197 -2.68 11.02 9.25
CA ASP A 197 -3.13 12.25 8.56
C ASP A 197 -3.38 12.01 7.07
N TRP A 198 -2.43 11.37 6.38
CA TRP A 198 -2.58 11.02 4.97
C TRP A 198 -3.68 10.00 4.73
N HIS A 199 -3.91 9.06 5.65
CA HIS A 199 -5.06 8.18 5.60
C HIS A 199 -6.38 8.97 5.63
N ALA A 200 -6.50 9.92 6.56
CA ALA A 200 -7.70 10.74 6.69
C ALA A 200 -7.96 11.58 5.43
N ARG A 201 -6.94 12.25 4.91
CA ARG A 201 -7.06 13.16 3.75
C ARG A 201 -7.18 12.38 2.43
N PHE A 202 -6.22 11.51 2.17
CA PHE A 202 -6.01 10.90 0.85
C PHE A 202 -6.43 9.43 0.77
N GLY A 203 -6.80 8.83 1.91
CA GLY A 203 -7.05 7.39 1.97
C GLY A 203 -5.77 6.60 1.69
N ALA A 204 -4.63 7.12 2.14
CA ALA A 204 -3.36 6.42 2.10
C ALA A 204 -3.41 5.19 3.01
N GLU A 205 -3.00 4.04 2.50
CA GLU A 205 -3.00 2.75 3.18
C GLU A 205 -1.62 2.10 3.06
N LEU A 206 -1.07 1.66 4.18
CA LEU A 206 0.25 1.01 4.21
C LEU A 206 0.23 -0.31 3.44
N VAL A 207 1.11 -0.42 2.45
CA VAL A 207 1.26 -1.62 1.63
C VAL A 207 2.48 -2.42 2.04
N SER A 208 3.64 -1.78 2.13
CA SER A 208 4.91 -2.46 2.39
C SER A 208 5.82 -1.67 3.33
N LEU A 209 6.67 -2.44 4.00
CA LEU A 209 7.84 -1.98 4.74
C LEU A 209 9.02 -2.89 4.37
N SER A 210 10.22 -2.34 4.17
CA SER A 210 11.43 -3.13 3.95
C SER A 210 12.51 -2.86 4.98
N ASP A 211 13.47 -3.78 5.04
CA ASP A 211 14.71 -3.68 5.82
C ASP A 211 15.66 -2.63 5.25
N ASP A 212 15.62 -2.40 3.93
CA ASP A 212 16.25 -1.26 3.24
C ASP A 212 15.54 0.09 3.50
N GLN A 213 14.89 0.24 4.65
CA GLN A 213 14.17 1.46 5.07
C GLN A 213 13.11 1.95 4.06
N VAL A 214 12.47 1.09 3.27
CA VAL A 214 11.42 1.53 2.32
C VAL A 214 10.04 1.47 2.96
N LEU A 215 9.20 2.46 2.68
CA LEU A 215 7.77 2.46 2.95
C LEU A 215 6.96 2.79 1.70
N GLU A 216 5.95 1.97 1.40
CA GLU A 216 5.07 2.21 0.26
C GLU A 216 3.60 2.24 0.64
N LEU A 217 2.87 3.18 0.05
CA LEU A 217 1.45 3.43 0.33
C LEU A 217 0.61 3.28 -0.93
N LEU A 218 -0.58 2.72 -0.79
CA LEU A 218 -1.65 2.83 -1.79
C LEU A 218 -2.53 4.04 -1.44
N VAL A 219 -2.83 4.90 -2.41
CA VAL A 219 -3.53 6.17 -2.18
C VAL A 219 -4.83 6.21 -2.97
N ALA A 220 -5.96 6.25 -2.27
CA ALA A 220 -7.28 6.21 -2.90
C ALA A 220 -7.68 7.55 -3.56
N ARG A 221 -7.22 8.68 -3.02
CA ARG A 221 -7.59 10.04 -3.42
C ARG A 221 -6.36 10.95 -3.48
N PRO A 222 -5.42 10.72 -4.41
CA PRO A 222 -4.26 11.59 -4.54
C PRO A 222 -4.69 13.04 -4.91
N PRO A 223 -3.86 14.06 -4.60
CA PRO A 223 -4.10 15.43 -5.04
C PRO A 223 -4.31 15.54 -6.54
N THR A 224 -5.26 16.39 -6.95
CA THR A 224 -5.68 16.51 -8.36
C THR A 224 -5.38 17.88 -8.98
N THR A 225 -4.88 18.83 -8.18
CA THR A 225 -4.46 20.16 -8.64
C THR A 225 -2.96 20.36 -8.42
N PRO A 226 -2.27 21.16 -9.27
CA PRO A 226 -0.86 21.47 -9.08
C PRO A 226 -0.51 22.07 -7.71
N ASP A 227 -1.34 22.98 -7.20
CA ASP A 227 -1.08 23.66 -5.93
C ASP A 227 -1.23 22.70 -4.75
N ASP A 228 -2.28 21.85 -4.75
CA ASP A 228 -2.46 20.83 -3.72
C ASP A 228 -1.35 19.78 -3.77
N ALA A 229 -0.93 19.37 -4.98
CA ALA A 229 0.16 18.42 -5.15
C ALA A 229 1.50 18.99 -4.66
N LEU A 230 1.77 20.26 -4.91
CA LEU A 230 2.97 20.92 -4.39
C LEU A 230 2.93 21.02 -2.86
N ALA A 231 1.77 21.34 -2.26
CA ALA A 231 1.64 21.38 -0.81
C ALA A 231 1.95 20.02 -0.18
N VAL A 232 1.44 18.92 -0.77
CA VAL A 232 1.73 17.57 -0.30
C VAL A 232 3.17 17.13 -0.63
N ALA A 233 3.76 17.61 -1.72
CA ALA A 233 5.19 17.39 -2.00
C ALA A 233 6.09 17.96 -0.91
N ARG A 234 5.75 19.13 -0.34
CA ARG A 234 6.46 19.69 0.82
C ARG A 234 6.31 18.82 2.06
N GLU A 235 5.14 18.22 2.28
CA GLU A 235 4.93 17.26 3.37
C GLU A 235 5.77 15.99 3.16
N HIS A 236 5.82 15.46 1.93
CA HIS A 236 6.66 14.31 1.58
C HIS A 236 8.14 14.61 1.85
N TYR A 237 8.62 15.77 1.41
CA TYR A 237 10.01 16.17 1.60
C TYR A 237 10.37 16.38 3.07
N ALA A 238 9.47 17.01 3.85
CA ALA A 238 9.68 17.17 5.29
C ALA A 238 9.71 15.83 6.05
N TYR A 239 8.99 14.82 5.55
CA TYR A 239 8.95 13.47 6.12
C TYR A 239 10.12 12.59 5.67
N CYS A 240 10.58 12.77 4.44
CA CYS A 240 11.60 11.96 3.79
C CYS A 240 12.35 12.84 2.77
N PRO A 241 13.44 13.50 3.18
CA PRO A 241 14.20 14.41 2.31
C PRO A 241 14.74 13.72 1.06
N ASP A 242 15.19 12.47 1.20
CA ASP A 242 15.78 11.66 0.14
C ASP A 242 14.90 11.48 -1.10
N VAL A 243 13.57 11.57 -1.00
CA VAL A 243 12.69 11.54 -2.18
C VAL A 243 12.97 12.69 -3.15
N VAL A 244 13.56 13.78 -2.68
CA VAL A 244 14.00 14.92 -3.48
C VAL A 244 15.52 14.90 -3.62
N ASP A 245 16.27 14.90 -2.51
CA ASP A 245 17.71 15.20 -2.50
C ASP A 245 18.52 14.13 -3.25
N GLN A 246 18.15 12.86 -3.04
CA GLN A 246 18.73 11.72 -3.75
C GLN A 246 17.81 11.18 -4.86
N GLY A 247 16.56 11.66 -4.88
CA GLY A 247 15.51 11.20 -5.76
C GLY A 247 15.29 12.09 -6.97
N VAL A 248 14.14 12.76 -6.99
CA VAL A 248 13.66 13.48 -8.19
C VAL A 248 14.25 14.89 -8.34
N GLY A 249 15.01 15.38 -7.36
CA GLY A 249 15.76 16.64 -7.40
C GLY A 249 14.92 17.93 -7.33
N SER A 250 13.59 17.86 -7.19
CA SER A 250 12.76 19.05 -6.93
C SER A 250 11.38 18.71 -6.40
N LEU A 251 10.77 19.64 -5.66
CA LEU A 251 9.38 19.54 -5.21
C LEU A 251 8.41 19.61 -6.39
N THR A 252 8.74 20.39 -7.43
CA THR A 252 7.95 20.47 -8.67
C THR A 252 7.79 19.11 -9.34
N VAL A 253 8.88 18.35 -9.49
CA VAL A 253 8.84 17.02 -10.13
C VAL A 253 8.17 16.00 -9.22
N LEU A 254 8.40 16.07 -7.90
CA LEU A 254 7.74 15.21 -6.92
C LEU A 254 6.21 15.39 -6.95
N ALA A 255 5.76 16.64 -7.02
CA ALA A 255 4.35 17.02 -7.17
C ALA A 255 3.75 16.53 -8.51
N GLU A 256 4.48 16.69 -9.62
CA GLU A 256 4.01 16.27 -10.95
C GLU A 256 3.80 14.74 -11.02
N GLY A 257 4.70 13.95 -10.43
CA GLY A 257 4.71 12.49 -10.54
C GLY A 257 4.11 11.79 -9.31
N GLN A 258 4.96 11.46 -8.33
CA GLN A 258 4.61 10.59 -7.21
C GLN A 258 3.40 11.08 -6.42
N VAL A 259 3.36 12.35 -6.02
CA VAL A 259 2.28 12.88 -5.18
C VAL A 259 0.92 12.73 -5.85
N ALA A 260 0.85 12.98 -7.16
CA ALA A 260 -0.37 12.82 -7.95
C ALA A 260 -0.74 11.35 -8.20
N SER A 261 0.17 10.40 -7.93
CA SER A 261 0.00 8.99 -8.25
C SER A 261 -0.75 8.23 -7.14
N PRO A 262 -1.42 7.11 -7.48
CA PRO A 262 -2.11 6.26 -6.51
C PRO A 262 -1.16 5.37 -5.69
N SER A 263 0.15 5.53 -5.82
CA SER A 263 1.16 4.88 -4.98
C SER A 263 2.24 5.87 -4.59
N TRP A 264 2.59 5.93 -3.31
CA TRP A 264 3.69 6.73 -2.79
C TRP A 264 4.81 5.82 -2.27
N TYR A 265 6.05 6.27 -2.48
CA TYR A 265 7.28 5.53 -2.20
C TYR A 265 8.22 6.43 -1.40
N PHE A 266 8.73 5.91 -0.30
CA PHE A 266 9.67 6.61 0.59
C PHE A 266 10.82 5.67 0.91
N TRP A 267 12.05 6.19 0.91
CA TRP A 267 13.26 5.49 1.29
C TRP A 267 14.17 6.48 2.00
N TRP A 268 14.96 5.99 2.94
CA TRP A 268 15.95 6.77 3.68
C TRP A 268 17.28 6.00 3.64
N ASP A 269 18.38 6.66 3.27
CA ASP A 269 19.75 6.08 3.21
C ASP A 269 20.62 6.42 4.44
#